data_AF-A0A7D5H3S2-F1
#
_entry.id   AF-A0A7D5H3S2-F1
#
_cell.length_a   1.000
_cell.length_b   1.000
_cell.length_c   1.000
_cell.angle_alpha   90.00
_cell.angle_beta   90.00
_cell.angle_gamma   90.00
#
_symmetry.space_group_name_H-M   'P 1'
#
loop_
_entity.id
_entity.type
_entity.pdbx_description
1 polymer ?
#
loop_
_entity_poly.entity_id
_entity_poly.type
_entity_poly.pdbx_seq_one_letter_code
_entity_poly.pdbx_strand_id
1 'polypeptide(L)' 'MERRRLGALVGLGMVILGVVQAGLYAGQAEWIPTALGLFYLALGVAYLRAEVFHRRLI' A
#
# COMPACT_ATOMS: atom_id res chain seq x y z
N MET A 1 12.83 13.52 -12.94
CA MET A 1 12.89 13.15 -11.51
C MET A 1 11.50 13.01 -10.87
N GLU A 2 10.48 13.78 -11.28
CA GLU A 2 9.16 13.80 -10.61
C GLU A 2 8.33 12.51 -10.71
N ARG A 3 8.24 11.87 -11.89
CA ARG A 3 7.38 10.68 -12.05
C ARG A 3 7.72 9.52 -11.10
N ARG A 4 9.01 9.33 -10.80
CA ARG A 4 9.49 8.31 -9.84
C ARG A 4 9.13 8.64 -8.39
N ARG A 5 9.20 9.91 -8.01
CA ARG A 5 8.81 10.36 -6.67
C ARG A 5 7.30 10.23 -6.50
N LEU A 6 6.54 10.56 -7.54
CA LEU A 6 5.09 10.41 -7.57
C LEU A 6 4.67 8.95 -7.42
N GLY A 7 5.28 8.02 -8.16
CA GLY A 7 5.01 6.57 -7.99
C GLY A 7 5.27 6.11 -6.55
N ALA A 8 6.45 6.42 -6.00
CA ALA A 8 6.76 6.08 -4.61
C ALA A 8 5.78 6.69 -3.59
N LEU A 9 5.32 7.93 -3.80
CA LEU A 9 4.31 8.57 -2.94
C LEU A 9 2.94 7.91 -3.07
N VAL A 10 2.54 7.49 -4.27
CA VAL A 10 1.29 6.74 -4.50
C VAL A 10 1.33 5.41 -3.77
N GLY A 11 2.42 4.64 -3.94
CA GLY A 11 2.60 3.37 -3.24
C GLY A 11 2.59 3.52 -1.72
N LEU A 12 3.26 4.56 -1.20
CA LEU A 12 3.26 4.88 0.23
C LEU A 12 1.85 5.25 0.72
N GLY A 13 1.09 6.04 -0.06
CA GLY A 13 -0.29 6.37 0.25
C GLY A 13 -1.18 5.14 0.33
N MET A 14 -1.05 4.20 -0.61
CA MET A 14 -1.78 2.93 -0.59
C MET A 14 -1.47 2.10 0.66
N VAL A 15 -0.20 2.02 1.08
CA VAL A 15 0.18 1.33 2.31
C VAL A 15 -0.46 2.00 3.53
N ILE A 16 -0.35 3.33 3.65
CA ILE A 16 -0.92 4.07 4.79
C ILE A 16 -2.44 3.86 4.86
N LEU A 17 -3.14 4.00 3.73
CA LEU A 17 -4.58 3.77 3.65
C LEU A 17 -4.95 2.36 4.07
N GLY A 18 -4.22 1.36 3.58
CA GLY A 18 -4.42 -0.04 3.94
C GLY A 18 -4.22 -0.32 5.43
N VAL A 19 -3.14 0.22 6.04
CA VAL A 19 -2.89 0.11 7.49
C VAL A 19 -4.04 0.73 8.29
N VAL A 20 -4.41 1.98 7.96
CA VAL A 20 -5.42 2.73 8.70
C VAL A 20 -6.77 2.03 8.60
N GLN A 21 -7.19 1.63 7.41
CA GLN A 21 -8.43 0.90 7.21
C GLN A 21 -8.41 -0.44 7.97
N ALA A 22 -7.38 -1.26 7.77
CA ALA A 22 -7.28 -2.55 8.45
C ALA A 22 -7.29 -2.40 9.98
N GLY A 23 -6.57 -1.41 10.52
CA GLY A 23 -6.50 -1.17 11.97
C GLY A 23 -7.82 -0.68 12.56
N LEU A 24 -8.48 0.29 11.92
CA LEU A 24 -9.76 0.83 12.38
C LEU A 24 -10.84 -0.25 12.41
N TYR A 25 -10.96 -1.03 11.33
CA TYR A 25 -12.02 -2.02 11.19
C TYR A 25 -11.71 -3.34 11.93
N ALA A 26 -10.44 -3.68 12.14
CA ALA A 26 -10.08 -4.80 13.00
C ALA A 26 -10.50 -4.54 14.45
N GLY A 27 -10.33 -3.31 14.93
CA GLY A 27 -10.81 -2.90 16.26
C GLY A 27 -12.33 -2.95 16.43
N GLN A 28 -13.07 -2.86 15.32
CA GLN A 28 -14.53 -2.95 15.28
C GLN A 28 -15.04 -4.38 14.98
N ALA A 29 -14.14 -5.36 14.85
CA ALA A 29 -14.44 -6.74 14.44
C ALA A 29 -15.17 -6.86 13.07
N GLU A 30 -15.03 -5.85 12.20
CA GLU A 30 -15.62 -5.86 10.87
C GLU A 30 -14.66 -6.51 9.86
N TRP A 31 -14.89 -7.79 9.56
CA TRP A 31 -13.95 -8.60 8.78
C TRP A 31 -13.82 -8.17 7.31
N ILE A 32 -14.91 -7.74 6.65
CA ILE A 32 -14.90 -7.33 5.23
C ILE A 32 -13.99 -6.11 5.02
N PRO A 33 -14.23 -4.97 5.69
CA PRO A 33 -13.38 -3.80 5.49
C PRO A 33 -11.96 -4.01 6.01
N THR A 34 -11.76 -4.86 7.02
CA THR A 34 -10.41 -5.27 7.46
C THR A 34 -9.67 -6.01 6.35
N ALA A 35 -10.30 -7.00 5.72
CA ALA A 35 -9.71 -7.76 4.62
C ALA A 35 -9.39 -6.87 3.41
N LEU A 36 -10.26 -5.90 3.09
CA LEU A 36 -10.01 -4.91 2.04
C LEU A 36 -8.82 -4.00 2.39
N GLY A 37 -8.70 -3.56 3.64
CA GLY A 37 -7.55 -2.78 4.10
C GLY A 37 -6.23 -3.55 3.97
N LEU A 38 -6.23 -4.83 4.37
CA LEU A 38 -5.07 -5.72 4.20
C LEU A 38 -4.72 -5.96 2.73
N PHE A 39 -5.73 -6.11 1.87
CA PHE A 39 -5.52 -6.22 0.43
C PHE A 39 -4.89 -4.95 -0.15
N TYR A 40 -5.39 -3.77 0.24
CA TYR A 40 -4.82 -2.48 -0.18
C TYR A 40 -3.39 -2.29 0.31
N LEU A 41 -3.10 -2.69 1.54
CA LEU A 41 -1.76 -2.70 2.11
C LEU A 41 -0.83 -3.57 1.27
N ALA A 42 -1.24 -4.80 0.95
CA ALA A 42 -0.45 -5.72 0.14
C ALA A 42 -0.17 -5.16 -1.27
N LEU A 43 -1.17 -4.53 -1.90
CA LEU A 43 -1.00 -3.85 -3.18
C LEU A 43 -0.01 -2.68 -3.09
N GLY A 44 -0.10 -1.84 -2.06
CA GLY A 44 0.83 -0.73 -1.84
C GLY A 44 2.26 -1.20 -1.65
N VAL A 45 2.47 -2.28 -0.87
CA VAL A 45 3.80 -2.90 -0.68
C VAL A 45 4.30 -3.48 -2.00
N ALA A 46 3.46 -4.19 -2.76
CA ALA A 46 3.83 -4.75 -4.05
C ALA A 46 4.20 -3.65 -5.06
N TYR A 47 3.44 -2.55 -5.08
CA TYR A 47 3.71 -1.38 -5.91
C TYR A 47 5.05 -0.74 -5.57
N LEU A 48 5.29 -0.44 -4.29
CA LEU A 48 6.57 0.10 -3.83
C LEU A 48 7.72 -0.85 -4.14
N ARG A 49 7.52 -2.16 -3.96
CA ARG A 49 8.51 -3.18 -4.29
C ARG A 49 8.79 -3.20 -5.79
N ALA A 50 7.78 -3.09 -6.65
CA ALA A 50 7.96 -3.00 -8.10
C ALA A 50 8.75 -1.74 -8.48
N GLU A 51 8.38 -0.57 -7.92
CA GLU A 51 9.09 0.70 -8.12
C GLU A 51 10.58 0.60 -7.71
N VAL A 52 10.85 -0.12 -6.61
CA VAL A 52 12.21 -0.34 -6.07
C VAL A 52 12.97 -1.47 -6.78
N PHE A 53 12.33 -2.54 -7.24
CA PHE A 53 13.01 -3.65 -7.94
C PHE A 53 13.27 -3.33 -9.42
N HIS A 54 12.44 -2.51 -10.06
CA HIS A 54 12.76 -1.96 -11.38
C HIS A 54 14.08 -1.16 -11.37
N ARG A 55 14.52 -0.71 -10.18
CA ARG A 55 15.82 -0.06 -9.92
C ARG A 55 17.04 -0.99 -9.98
N ARG A 56 16.88 -2.32 -10.06
CA ARG A 56 18.00 -3.29 -10.06
C ARG A 56 18.30 -3.92 -11.43
N LEU A 57 17.45 -3.69 -12.44
CA LEU A 57 17.55 -4.35 -13.75
C LEU A 57 17.83 -3.37 -14.92
N ILE A 58 18.00 -2.08 -14.63
CA ILE A 58 18.43 -1.02 -15.57
C ILE A 58 19.53 -0.23 -14.88
#